data_AF-A0A3L8S2U8-F1
#
_entry.id   AF-A0A3L8S2U8-F1
#
_cell.length_a   1.000
_cell.length_b   1.000
_cell.length_c   1.000
_cell.angle_alpha   90.00
_cell.angle_beta   90.00
_cell.angle_gamma   90.00
#
_symmetry.space_group_name_H-M   'P 1'
#
loop_
_entity.id
_entity.type
_entity.pdbx_description
1 polymer ?
#
loop_
_entity_poly.entity_id
_entity_poly.type
_entity_poly.pdbx_seq_one_letter_code
_entity_poly.pdbx_strand_id
1 'polypeptide(L)' 'MIVWKIHLDEEGITTPVLDLLPKVPEQVLEQRMRSVESIPGKFRSALRLFGIEAAIENLI' A
#
# COMPACT_ATOMS: atom_id res chain seq x y z
N MET A 1 7.31 -1.07 -3.61
CA MET A 1 7.90 -2.10 -2.73
C MET A 1 6.80 -2.58 -1.81
N ILE A 2 6.60 -3.89 -1.68
CA ILE A 2 5.64 -4.45 -0.73
C ILE A 2 6.28 -4.42 0.65
N VAL A 3 5.53 -3.95 1.65
CA VAL A 3 5.99 -3.83 3.04
C VAL A 3 4.95 -4.44 3.99
N TRP A 4 5.45 -5.00 5.09
CA TRP A 4 4.61 -5.45 6.20
C TRP A 4 4.61 -4.37 7.27
N LYS A 5 3.46 -3.72 7.48
CA LYS A 5 3.27 -2.71 8.52
C LYS A 5 2.59 -3.34 9.72
N ILE A 6 2.98 -2.95 10.91
CA ILE A 6 2.26 -3.28 12.14
C ILE A 6 1.48 -2.04 12.53
N HIS A 7 0.14 -2.13 12.48
CA HIS A 7 -0.72 -1.12 13.06
C HIS A 7 -0.92 -1.44 14.54
N LEU A 8 -0.70 -0.46 15.40
CA LEU A 8 -0.99 -0.54 16.83
C LEU A 8 -2.15 0.40 17.09
N ASP A 9 -3.24 -0.12 17.65
CA ASP A 9 -4.35 0.73 18.09
C ASP A 9 -4.13 1.24 19.52
N GLU A 10 -5.08 2.05 19.99
CA GLU A 10 -5.04 2.68 21.31
C GLU A 10 -5.14 1.66 22.47
N GLU A 11 -5.68 0.47 22.20
CA GLU A 11 -5.80 -0.63 23.17
C GLU A 11 -4.54 -1.51 23.20
N GLY A 12 -3.58 -1.23 22.32
CA GLY A 12 -2.33 -1.99 22.20
C GLY A 12 -2.46 -3.25 21.35
N ILE A 13 -3.57 -3.44 20.62
CA ILE A 13 -3.73 -4.56 19.69
C ILE A 13 -2.90 -4.28 18.45
N THR A 14 -2.12 -5.29 18.07
CA THR A 14 -1.28 -5.24 16.88
C THR A 14 -1.99 -5.92 15.71
N THR A 15 -2.18 -5.19 14.62
CA THR A 15 -2.73 -5.71 13.38
C THR A 15 -1.68 -5.65 12.28
N PRO A 16 -1.22 -6.80 11.76
CA PRO A 16 -0.34 -6.82 10.60
C PRO A 16 -1.10 -6.43 9.32
N VAL A 17 -0.50 -5.54 8.52
CA VAL A 17 -1.09 -5.07 7.26
C VAL A 17 -0.03 -5.09 6.16
N LEU A 18 -0.34 -5.80 5.07
CA LEU A 18 0.44 -5.74 3.85
C LEU A 18 0.11 -4.46 3.08
N ASP A 19 1.12 -3.71 2.68
CA ASP A 19 0.94 -2.43 2.01
C ASP A 19 2.03 -2.13 0.99
N LEU A 20 1.86 -1.06 0.21
CA LEU A 20 2.89 -0.54 -0.68
C LEU A 20 3.59 0.67 -0.08
N LEU A 21 4.92 0.67 -0.20
CA LEU A 21 5.73 1.88 -0.12
C LEU A 21 6.09 2.30 -1.55
N PRO A 22 5.43 3.33 -2.10
CA PRO A 22 5.77 3.88 -3.40
C PRO A 22 7.13 4.57 -3.32
N LYS A 23 8.02 4.25 -4.25
CA LYS A 23 9.29 4.97 -4.43
C LYS A 23 9.06 6.03 -5.50
N VAL A 24 8.90 7.28 -5.09
CA VAL A 24 8.76 8.40 -6.03
C VAL A 24 10.07 9.16 -6.05
N PRO A 25 10.70 9.35 -7.22
CA PRO A 25 11.82 10.27 -7.35
C PRO A 25 11.38 11.69 -7.01
N GLU A 26 12.22 12.45 -6.30
CA GLU A 26 11.92 13.83 -5.90
C GLU A 26 11.47 14.72 -7.07
N GLN A 27 12.02 14.50 -8.27
CA GLN A 27 11.71 15.29 -9.46
C GLN A 27 10.24 15.16 -9.93
N VAL A 28 9.51 14.13 -9.48
CA VAL A 28 8.14 13.84 -9.94
C VAL A 28 7.08 14.06 -8.84
N LEU A 29 7.51 14.46 -7.63
CA LEU A 29 6.59 14.66 -6.50
C LEU A 29 5.52 15.72 -6.84
N GLU A 30 5.92 16.92 -7.28
CA GLU A 30 4.95 18.01 -7.46
C GLU A 30 3.89 17.75 -8.54
N GLN A 31 4.25 17.03 -9.61
CA GLN A 31 3.35 16.79 -10.75
C GLN A 31 2.44 15.57 -10.56
N ARG A 32 2.81 14.60 -9.70
CA ARG A 32 2.11 13.30 -9.60
C ARG A 32 1.73 12.89 -8.18
N MET A 33 1.93 13.73 -7.16
CA MET A 33 1.61 13.42 -5.76
C MET A 33 0.23 12.78 -5.57
N ARG A 34 -0.83 13.38 -6.13
CA ARG A 34 -2.20 12.88 -5.98
C ARG A 34 -2.41 11.47 -6.57
N SER A 35 -1.70 11.10 -7.63
CA SER A 35 -1.84 9.77 -8.22
C SER A 35 -1.06 8.73 -7.42
N VAL A 36 0.13 9.08 -6.92
CA VAL A 36 0.99 8.18 -6.13
C VAL A 36 0.37 7.89 -4.75
N GLU A 37 -0.17 8.89 -4.06
CA GLU A 37 -0.81 8.71 -2.75
C GLU A 37 -1.97 7.70 -2.79
N SER A 38 -2.63 7.56 -3.94
CA SER A 38 -3.73 6.60 -4.10
C SER A 38 -3.28 5.15 -4.27
N ILE A 39 -2.01 4.90 -4.65
CA ILE A 39 -1.51 3.56 -5.01
C ILE A 39 -1.59 2.56 -3.83
N PRO A 40 -1.14 2.90 -2.60
CA PRO A 40 -1.28 2.00 -1.45
C PRO A 40 -2.74 1.65 -1.15
N GLY A 41 -3.65 2.64 -1.26
CA GLY A 41 -5.08 2.42 -1.04
C GLY A 41 -5.71 1.46 -2.04
N LYS A 42 -5.32 1.57 -3.32
CA LYS A 42 -5.76 0.65 -4.39
C LYS A 42 -5.25 -0.77 -4.14
N PHE A 43 -3.98 -0.93 -3.76
CA PHE A 43 -3.43 -2.23 -3.42
C PHE A 43 -4.15 -2.89 -2.25
N ARG A 44 -4.42 -2.15 -1.17
CA ARG A 44 -5.22 -2.67 -0.04
C ARG A 44 -6.64 -3.07 -0.44
N SER A 45 -7.21 -2.40 -1.43
CA SER A 45 -8.52 -2.77 -1.97
C SER A 45 -8.44 -4.06 -2.80
N ALA A 46 -7.39 -4.21 -3.62
CA ALA A 46 -7.12 -5.44 -4.36
C ALA A 46 -6.88 -6.64 -3.41
N LEU A 47 -6.10 -6.46 -2.34
CA LEU A 47 -5.89 -7.51 -1.32
C LEU A 47 -7.19 -8.01 -0.70
N ARG A 48 -8.13 -7.09 -0.43
CA ARG A 48 -9.44 -7.42 0.14
C ARG A 48 -10.37 -8.11 -0.85
N LEU A 49 -10.31 -7.72 -2.12
CA LEU A 49 -11.22 -8.22 -3.16
C LEU A 49 -10.75 -9.54 -3.77
N PHE A 50 -9.44 -9.67 -4.01
CA PHE A 50 -8.86 -10.76 -4.78
C PHE A 50 -7.99 -11.71 -3.93
N GLY A 51 -7.68 -11.36 -2.68
CA GLY A 51 -6.72 -12.09 -1.86
C GLY A 51 -5.27 -11.75 -2.21
N ILE A 52 -4.33 -12.40 -1.53
CA ILE A 52 -2.90 -12.02 -1.55
C ILE A 52 -2.26 -12.29 -2.92
N GLU A 53 -2.37 -13.53 -3.41
CA GLU A 53 -1.70 -13.98 -4.64
C GLU A 53 -2.13 -13.14 -5.85
N ALA A 54 -3.43 -13.10 -6.12
CA ALA A 54 -3.97 -12.32 -7.23
C ALA A 54 -3.70 -10.82 -7.11
N ALA A 55 -3.73 -10.24 -5.91
CA ALA A 55 -3.40 -8.82 -5.75
C ALA A 55 -1.93 -8.51 -6.07
N ILE A 56 -1.01 -9.44 -5.79
CA ILE A 56 0.42 -9.30 -6.11
C ILE A 56 0.64 -9.46 -7.61
N GLU A 57 -0.01 -10.43 -8.25
CA GLU A 57 0.05 -10.61 -9.71
C GLU A 57 -0.44 -9.37 -10.48
N ASN A 58 -1.43 -8.66 -9.93
CA ASN A 58 -1.99 -7.44 -10.52
C ASN A 58 -1.16 -6.16 -10.24
N LEU A 59 0.02 -6.25 -9.61
CA LEU A 59 0.92 -5.10 -9.41
C LEU A 59 1.87 -4.84 -10.59
N ILE A 60 2.02 -5.83 -11.48
CA ILE A 60 2.91 -5.80 -12.65
C ILE A 60 2.16 -5.16 -13.83
#